data_AF-A0A4U6LRP9-F1
#
_entry.id   AF-A0A4U6LRP9-F1
#
_cell.length_a   1.000
_cell.length_b   1.000
_cell.length_c   1.000
_cell.angle_alpha   90.00
_cell.angle_beta   90.00
_cell.angle_gamma   90.00
#
_symmetry.space_group_name_H-M   'P 1'
#
loop_
_entity.id
_entity.type
_entity.pdbx_description
1 polymer ?
#
loop_
_entity_poly.entity_id
_entity_poly.type
_entity_poly.pdbx_seq_one_letter_code
_entity_poly.pdbx_strand_id
1 'polypeptide(L)' 'MPGTKTQMTIRSKTYKGSGFNELRFEDATDKEQVYIHAQKNMDTEVLNDRTTT' A
#
# COMPACT_ATOMS: atom_id res chain seq x y z
N MET A 1 -13.89 10.23 7.18
CA MET A 1 -15.11 9.53 6.74
C MET A 1 -15.33 8.30 7.61
N PRO A 2 -16.57 7.87 7.88
CA PRO A 2 -16.86 6.77 8.82
C PRO A 2 -16.31 5.39 8.41
N GLY A 3 -15.87 5.21 7.15
CA GLY A 3 -15.36 3.95 6.59
C GLY A 3 -13.84 3.75 6.64
N THR A 4 -13.08 4.66 7.27
CA THR A 4 -11.61 4.55 7.39
C THR A 4 -11.14 4.36 8.83
N LYS A 5 -12.03 4.03 9.77
CA LYS A 5 -11.67 3.88 11.20
C LYS A 5 -10.63 2.78 11.43
N THR A 6 -10.66 1.77 10.57
CA THR A 6 -9.80 0.59 10.59
C THR A 6 -8.70 0.66 9.53
N GLN A 7 -8.55 1.80 8.84
CA GLN A 7 -7.56 1.98 7.78
C GLN A 7 -6.40 2.84 8.24
N MET A 8 -5.18 2.33 8.03
CA MET A 8 -3.97 3.13 8.09
C MET A 8 -3.42 3.31 6.68
N THR A 9 -3.05 4.54 6.31
CA THR A 9 -2.58 4.85 4.95
C THR A 9 -1.38 5.77 4.99
N ILE A 10 -0.31 5.40 4.29
CA ILE A 10 0.81 6.27 3.94
C ILE A 10 0.71 6.52 2.42
N ARG A 11 0.43 7.76 2.03
CA ARG A 11 0.26 8.15 0.62
C ARG A 11 1.16 9.32 0.27
N SER A 12 1.91 9.21 -0.82
CA SER A 12 2.69 10.30 -1.39
C SER A 12 1.88 11.10 -2.42
N LYS A 13 2.41 12.24 -2.86
CA LYS A 13 1.94 12.94 -4.06
C LYS A 13 3.12 13.11 -5.00
N THR A 14 2.95 12.74 -6.27
CA THR A 14 3.99 12.96 -7.28
C THR A 14 4.38 14.44 -7.31
N TYR A 15 5.66 14.73 -7.12
CA TYR A 15 6.16 16.10 -7.13
C TYR A 15 6.04 16.71 -8.53
N LYS A 16 5.40 17.89 -8.62
CA LYS A 16 5.16 18.61 -9.89
C LYS A 16 4.52 17.73 -10.99
N GLY A 17 3.73 16.74 -10.61
CA GLY A 17 3.02 15.86 -11.52
C GLY A 17 1.72 15.34 -10.94
N SER A 18 1.05 14.49 -11.70
CA SER A 18 -0.13 13.74 -11.25
C SER A 18 0.27 12.37 -10.74
N GLY A 19 -0.41 11.88 -9.70
CA GLY A 19 -0.23 10.52 -9.20
C GLY A 19 0.18 10.43 -7.73
N PHE A 20 0.27 9.21 -7.23
CA PHE A 20 0.63 8.89 -5.86
C PHE A 20 1.20 7.48 -5.76
N ASN A 21 2.02 7.24 -4.74
CA ASN A 21 2.28 5.88 -4.24
C ASN A 21 1.50 5.70 -2.93
N GLU A 22 1.11 4.47 -2.63
CA GLU A 22 0.34 4.18 -1.41
C GLU A 22 0.77 2.85 -0.80
N LEU A 23 0.87 2.85 0.53
CA LEU A 23 0.80 1.67 1.36
C LEU A 23 -0.40 1.83 2.29
N ARG A 24 -1.33 0.88 2.24
CA ARG A 24 -2.53 0.89 3.08
C ARG A 24 -2.73 -0.45 3.78
N PHE A 25 -3.08 -0.36 5.05
CA PHE A 25 -3.52 -1.48 5.88
C PHE A 25 -5.00 -1.29 6.20
N GLU A 26 -5.78 -2.35 6.06
CA GLU A 26 -7.15 -2.48 6.53
C GLU A 26 -7.15 -3.53 7.64
N ASP A 27 -7.61 -3.14 8.83
CA ASP A 27 -7.66 -3.98 10.03
C ASP A 27 -9.11 -4.31 10.45
N ALA A 28 -10.09 -4.08 9.59
CA ALA A 28 -11.46 -4.53 9.84
C ALA A 28 -11.51 -6.06 9.87
N THR A 29 -12.05 -6.61 10.96
CA THR A 29 -12.24 -8.05 11.14
C THR A 29 -12.92 -8.70 9.93
N ASP A 30 -12.34 -9.79 9.45
CA ASP A 30 -12.76 -10.57 8.27
C ASP A 30 -12.64 -9.81 6.92
N LYS A 31 -11.95 -8.67 6.91
CA LYS A 31 -11.71 -7.81 5.74
C LYS A 31 -10.28 -7.28 5.70
N GLU A 32 -9.37 -7.91 6.41
CA GLU A 32 -7.99 -7.48 6.55
C GLU A 32 -7.30 -7.44 5.19
N GLN A 33 -6.57 -6.37 4.91
CA GLN A 33 -5.93 -6.18 3.61
C GLN A 33 -4.64 -5.37 3.74
N VAL A 34 -3.59 -5.82 3.06
CA VAL A 34 -2.44 -4.98 2.70
C VAL A 34 -2.58 -4.58 1.22
N TYR A 35 -2.58 -3.28 0.97
CA TYR A 35 -2.61 -2.71 -0.38
C TYR A 35 -1.33 -1.92 -0.65
N ILE A 36 -0.65 -2.25 -1.74
CA ILE A 36 0.57 -1.60 -2.19
C ILE A 36 0.33 -1.06 -3.60
N HIS A 37 0.52 0.25 -3.79
CA HIS A 37 0.40 0.92 -5.08
C HIS A 37 1.69 1.66 -5.43
N ALA A 38 2.24 1.34 -6.60
CA ALA A 38 3.31 2.08 -7.22
C ALA A 38 2.78 2.78 -8.49
N GLN A 39 2.94 4.10 -8.58
CA GLN A 39 2.44 4.90 -9.70
C GLN A 39 3.10 4.55 -11.04
N LYS A 40 4.35 4.06 -11.02
CA LYS A 40 5.14 3.81 -12.22
C LYS A 40 5.82 2.44 -12.18
N ASN A 41 6.98 2.35 -11.53
CA ASN A 41 7.71 1.10 -11.39
C ASN A 41 7.65 0.64 -9.94
N MET A 42 7.61 -0.67 -9.74
CA MET A 42 7.79 -1.31 -8.44
C MET A 42 8.99 -2.24 -8.55
N ASP A 43 10.08 -1.86 -7.90
CA ASP A 43 11.26 -2.70 -7.77
C ASP A 43 11.18 -3.45 -6.44
N THR A 44 11.46 -4.75 -6.45
CA THR A 44 11.49 -5.57 -5.23
C THR A 44 12.79 -6.37 -5.21
N GLU A 45 13.61 -6.11 -4.20
CA GLU A 45 14.86 -6.83 -3.96
C GLU A 45 14.68 -7.75 -2.74
N VAL A 46 15.04 -9.02 -2.90
CA VAL A 46 15.00 -10.01 -1.82
C VAL A 46 16.38 -10.64 -1.74
N LEU A 47 17.05 -10.46 -0.60
CA LEU A 47 18.44 -10.90 -0.42
C LEU A 47 18.58 -12.40 -0.14
N ASN A 48 17.52 -13.01 0.38
CA ASN A 48 17.51 -14.41 0.81
C ASN A 48 16.37 -15.14 0.12
N ASP A 49 15.26 -15.38 0.81
CA ASP A 49 14.16 -16.19 0.30
C ASP A 49 12.86 -15.38 0.18
N ARG A 50 12.13 -15.63 -0.90
CA ARG A 50 10.75 -15.18 -1.07
C ARG A 50 9.85 -16.39 -1.20
N THR A 51 8.98 -16.58 -0.22
CA THR A 51 7.91 -17.57 -0.29
C THR A 51 6.58 -16.86 -0.50
N THR A 52 5.76 -17.38 -1.40
CA THR A 52 4.37 -16.96 -1.58
C THR A 52 3.54 -18.23 -1.62
N THR A 53 2.52 -18.32 -0.76
CA THR A 53 1.69 -19.50 -0.53
C THR A 53 0.23 -19.20 -0.77
#